data_AF-R5LKK3-F1
#
_entry.id   AF-R5LKK3-F1
#
_cell.length_a   1.000
_cell.length_b   1.000
_cell.length_c   1.000
_cell.angle_alpha   90.00
_cell.angle_beta   90.00
_cell.angle_gamma   90.00
#
_symmetry.space_group_name_H-M   'P 1'
#
loop_
_entity.id
_entity.type
_entity.pdbx_description
1 polymer ?
#
loop_
_entity_poly.entity_id
_entity_poly.type
_entity_poly.pdbx_seq_one_letter_code
_entity_poly.pdbx_strand_id
1 'polypeptide(L)'
;MEEYVEYISRSPEDTARISAEIATQLRAGDIILYEGDMGAGKTTFTKGLAAALGITDPVTSPTFALVNEYTEGRLPLFHFDLYRIDSYDDLYAIGFLDYLDRGGIIAAEWSENIEGLEQELAGDSSRTIMKIRIEKTGENERRIKVRGHIVCPLCGSNEISRAVVKQTGDTVRICEGCGALWTEPRISADNSTTFAHYMESRGLNPYWNELEGKQYL
;
A
#
# COMPACT_ATOMS: atom_id res chain seq x y z
N MET A 1 -13.56 -13.38 2.01
CA MET A 1 -12.84 -13.19 0.74
C MET A 1 -12.00 -11.95 0.95
N GLU A 2 -10.69 -12.01 0.75
CA GLU A 2 -9.85 -10.82 0.88
C GLU A 2 -10.28 -9.80 -0.18
N GLU A 3 -10.58 -8.58 0.23
CA GLU A 3 -11.03 -7.50 -0.67
C GLU A 3 -9.78 -6.94 -1.40
N TYR A 4 -9.87 -6.81 -2.72
CA TYR A 4 -8.79 -6.25 -3.54
C TYR A 4 -9.40 -5.37 -4.62
N VAL A 5 -8.66 -4.34 -5.00
CA VAL A 5 -8.94 -3.55 -6.20
C VAL A 5 -8.26 -4.24 -7.38
N GLU A 6 -9.03 -4.52 -8.43
CA GLU A 6 -8.52 -5.14 -9.66
C GLU A 6 -8.37 -4.12 -10.78
N TYR A 7 -7.21 -4.14 -11.43
CA TYR A 7 -6.92 -3.40 -12.64
C TYR A 7 -6.57 -4.35 -13.78
N ILE A 8 -6.99 -4.00 -14.99
CA ILE A 8 -6.53 -4.65 -16.23
C ILE A 8 -5.58 -3.71 -16.94
N SER A 9 -4.36 -4.18 -17.18
CA SER A 9 -3.33 -3.49 -17.94
C SER A 9 -3.10 -4.22 -19.26
N ARG A 10 -3.12 -3.52 -20.39
CA ARG A 10 -2.88 -4.11 -21.73
C ARG A 10 -1.59 -3.61 -22.36
N SER A 11 -0.83 -2.82 -21.63
CA SER A 11 0.36 -2.13 -22.10
C SER A 11 1.27 -1.69 -20.93
N PRO A 12 2.56 -1.43 -21.19
CA PRO A 12 3.41 -0.75 -20.23
C PRO A 12 2.86 0.62 -19.80
N GLU A 13 2.19 1.34 -20.70
CA GLU A 13 1.57 2.65 -20.44
C GLU A 13 0.39 2.53 -19.46
N ASP A 14 -0.45 1.49 -19.59
CA ASP A 14 -1.50 1.20 -18.62
C ASP A 14 -0.92 0.90 -17.24
N THR A 15 0.14 0.09 -17.20
CA THR A 15 0.85 -0.25 -15.96
C THR A 15 1.41 1.01 -15.31
N ALA A 16 2.02 1.90 -16.09
CA ALA A 16 2.54 3.18 -15.62
C ALA A 16 1.41 4.05 -15.04
N ARG A 17 0.27 4.17 -15.71
CA ARG A 17 -0.89 4.91 -15.22
C ARG A 17 -1.40 4.37 -13.88
N ILE A 18 -1.52 3.04 -13.75
CA ILE A 18 -1.94 2.39 -12.50
C ILE A 18 -0.93 2.66 -11.38
N SER A 19 0.38 2.50 -11.66
CA SER A 19 1.41 2.77 -10.67
C SER A 19 1.46 4.24 -10.23
N ALA A 20 1.16 5.18 -11.14
CA ALA A 20 1.06 6.59 -10.82
C ALA A 20 -0.13 6.90 -9.90
N GLU A 21 -1.29 6.28 -10.16
CA GLU A 21 -2.46 6.37 -9.30
C GLU A 21 -2.15 5.90 -7.87
N ILE A 22 -1.45 4.77 -7.73
CA ILE A 22 -1.00 4.26 -6.42
C ILE A 22 0.02 5.21 -5.78
N ALA A 23 1.00 5.73 -6.54
CA ALA A 23 2.06 6.61 -6.04
C ALA A 23 1.52 7.88 -5.35
N THR A 24 0.35 8.39 -5.78
CA THR A 24 -0.29 9.56 -5.15
C THR A 24 -0.73 9.31 -3.71
N GLN A 25 -0.93 8.05 -3.33
CA GLN A 25 -1.40 7.64 -2.00
C GLN A 25 -0.24 7.35 -1.03
N LEU A 26 0.97 7.21 -1.57
CA LEU A 26 2.15 6.84 -0.81
C LEU A 26 2.74 8.01 -0.02
N ARG A 27 3.14 7.73 1.23
CA ARG A 27 3.98 8.59 2.08
C ARG A 27 5.21 7.82 2.53
N ALA A 28 6.19 8.56 3.05
CA ALA A 28 7.38 8.00 3.68
C ALA A 28 7.02 6.88 4.68
N GLY A 29 7.76 5.76 4.62
CA GLY A 29 7.56 4.59 5.46
C GLY A 29 6.65 3.51 4.87
N ASP A 30 5.92 3.79 3.79
CA ASP A 30 5.07 2.77 3.17
C ASP A 30 5.87 1.67 2.48
N ILE A 31 5.25 0.51 2.41
CA ILE A 31 5.84 -0.70 1.84
C ILE A 31 4.92 -1.25 0.76
N ILE A 32 5.49 -1.56 -0.40
CA ILE A 32 4.84 -2.29 -1.47
C ILE A 32 5.50 -3.66 -1.58
N LEU A 33 4.69 -4.70 -1.41
CA LEU A 33 5.07 -6.10 -1.55
C LEU A 33 4.53 -6.62 -2.89
N TYR A 34 5.42 -6.83 -3.86
CA TYR A 34 5.04 -7.37 -5.16
C TYR A 34 5.10 -8.89 -5.17
N GLU A 35 4.07 -9.49 -5.76
CA GLU A 35 4.01 -10.91 -6.08
C GLU A 35 3.72 -11.15 -7.56
N GLY A 36 4.21 -12.26 -8.07
CA GLY A 36 3.85 -12.76 -9.40
C GLY A 36 5.02 -13.38 -10.13
N ASP A 37 4.70 -14.12 -11.19
CA ASP A 37 5.69 -14.92 -11.90
C ASP A 37 6.81 -14.10 -12.56
N MET A 38 7.86 -14.81 -12.99
CA MET A 38 8.93 -14.22 -13.78
C MET A 38 8.38 -13.52 -15.03
N GLY A 39 8.78 -12.26 -15.21
CA GLY A 39 8.30 -11.41 -16.29
C GLY A 39 6.82 -10.99 -16.19
N ALA A 40 6.15 -11.16 -15.04
CA ALA A 40 4.79 -10.66 -14.82
C ALA A 40 4.69 -9.14 -15.00
N GLY A 41 5.77 -8.42 -14.70
CA GLY A 41 5.83 -6.95 -14.84
C GLY A 41 6.08 -6.21 -13.54
N LYS A 42 6.54 -6.89 -12.48
CA LYS A 42 6.90 -6.29 -11.18
C LYS A 42 7.85 -5.08 -11.34
N THR A 43 8.99 -5.28 -11.99
CA THR A 43 9.92 -4.17 -12.30
C THR A 43 9.32 -3.09 -13.22
N THR A 44 8.43 -3.45 -14.15
CA THR A 44 7.71 -2.46 -14.99
C THR A 44 6.79 -1.59 -14.14
N PHE A 45 6.14 -2.17 -13.14
CA PHE A 45 5.35 -1.45 -12.16
C PHE A 45 6.22 -0.50 -11.35
N THR A 46 7.36 -0.98 -10.82
CA THR A 46 8.31 -0.15 -10.06
C THR A 46 8.86 1.02 -10.88
N LYS A 47 9.10 0.83 -12.18
CA LYS A 47 9.51 1.92 -13.10
C LYS A 47 8.46 3.03 -13.16
N GLY A 48 7.20 2.66 -13.35
CA GLY A 48 6.11 3.64 -13.38
C GLY A 48 5.92 4.33 -12.03
N LEU A 49 6.06 3.58 -10.93
CA LEU A 49 6.03 4.12 -9.57
C LEU A 49 7.14 5.16 -9.36
N ALA A 50 8.38 4.83 -9.71
CA ALA A 50 9.52 5.72 -9.56
C ALA A 50 9.34 7.01 -10.36
N ALA A 51 8.90 6.90 -11.62
CA ALA A 51 8.60 8.06 -12.46
C ALA A 51 7.51 8.96 -11.83
N ALA A 52 6.46 8.37 -11.26
CA ALA A 52 5.41 9.12 -10.55
C ALA A 52 5.88 9.75 -9.23
N LEU A 53 6.91 9.19 -8.60
CA LEU A 53 7.61 9.80 -7.47
C LEU A 53 8.60 10.89 -7.90
N GLY A 54 8.79 11.13 -9.20
CA GLY A 54 9.72 12.13 -9.74
C GLY A 54 11.17 11.66 -9.84
N ILE A 55 11.43 10.36 -9.68
CA ILE A 55 12.77 9.78 -9.86
C ILE A 55 13.08 9.72 -11.35
N THR A 56 14.20 10.33 -11.74
CA THR A 56 14.66 10.37 -13.14
C THR A 56 15.67 9.30 -13.49
N ASP A 57 16.24 8.65 -12.47
CA ASP A 57 17.26 7.63 -12.67
C ASP A 57 16.69 6.37 -13.35
N PRO A 58 17.47 5.69 -14.21
CA PRO A 58 17.03 4.45 -14.82
C PRO A 58 16.75 3.36 -13.78
N VAL A 59 15.48 2.97 -13.64
CA VAL A 59 15.10 1.89 -12.72
C VAL A 59 15.32 0.53 -13.37
N THR A 60 16.13 -0.30 -12.70
CA THR A 60 16.39 -1.69 -13.09
C THR A 60 16.18 -2.64 -11.91
N SER A 61 15.87 -3.92 -12.18
CA SER A 61 15.79 -4.92 -11.10
C SER A 61 17.18 -5.09 -10.46
N PRO A 62 17.29 -4.99 -9.12
CA PRO A 62 18.52 -5.17 -8.38
C PRO A 62 18.87 -6.65 -8.17
N THR A 63 18.69 -7.52 -9.16
CA THR A 63 18.84 -8.99 -8.98
C THR A 63 20.17 -9.42 -8.32
N PHE A 64 21.25 -8.65 -8.51
CA PHE A 64 22.55 -8.90 -7.87
C PHE A 64 22.86 -7.97 -6.70
N ALA A 65 22.38 -6.73 -6.73
CA ALA A 65 22.60 -5.75 -5.66
C ALA A 65 21.67 -5.97 -4.46
N LEU A 66 20.62 -6.78 -4.63
CA LEU A 66 19.50 -7.02 -3.71
C LEU A 66 18.62 -5.79 -3.49
N VAL A 67 19.21 -4.60 -3.45
CA VAL A 67 18.54 -3.31 -3.36
C VAL A 67 19.15 -2.29 -4.32
N ASN A 68 18.29 -1.50 -4.96
CA ASN A 68 18.65 -0.24 -5.61
C ASN A 68 18.00 0.91 -4.84
N GLU A 69 18.77 1.95 -4.55
CA GLU A 69 18.29 3.16 -3.90
C GLU A 69 18.14 4.29 -4.91
N TYR A 70 16.99 4.95 -4.89
CA TYR A 70 16.71 6.13 -5.70
C TYR A 70 16.22 7.25 -4.78
N THR A 71 17.10 8.19 -4.46
CA THR A 71 16.83 9.25 -3.45
C THR A 71 16.31 10.54 -4.06
N GLU A 72 16.51 10.74 -5.36
CA GLU A 72 16.21 11.99 -6.07
C GLU A 72 14.77 12.03 -6.59
N GLY A 73 13.80 12.00 -5.67
CA GLY A 73 12.37 12.14 -5.95
C GLY A 73 11.62 12.84 -4.81
N ARG A 74 10.29 12.92 -4.91
CA ARG A 74 9.43 13.41 -3.81
C ARG A 74 9.60 12.57 -2.54
N LEU A 75 9.82 11.27 -2.71
CA LEU A 75 10.14 10.31 -1.65
C LEU A 75 11.27 9.40 -2.16
N PRO A 76 12.24 9.03 -1.32
CA PRO A 76 13.20 7.99 -1.66
C PRO A 76 12.47 6.68 -1.98
N LEU A 77 12.97 5.93 -2.95
CA LEU A 77 12.50 4.59 -3.30
C LEU A 77 13.63 3.59 -3.07
N PHE A 78 13.36 2.59 -2.24
CA PHE A 78 14.23 1.45 -1.98
C PHE A 78 13.62 0.23 -2.67
N HIS A 79 14.13 -0.07 -3.85
CA HIS A 79 13.65 -1.18 -4.67
C HIS A 79 14.42 -2.43 -4.28
N PHE A 80 13.75 -3.41 -3.70
CA PHE A 80 14.32 -4.70 -3.34
C PHE A 80 13.91 -5.79 -4.34
N ASP A 81 14.79 -6.76 -4.55
CA ASP A 81 14.50 -8.01 -5.26
C ASP A 81 14.88 -9.20 -4.36
N LEU A 82 13.86 -9.86 -3.82
CA LEU A 82 14.00 -10.95 -2.84
C LEU A 82 14.03 -12.33 -3.52
N TYR A 83 14.24 -12.42 -4.84
CA TYR A 83 14.22 -13.68 -5.57
C TYR A 83 15.20 -14.75 -5.03
N ARG A 84 16.30 -14.31 -4.39
CA ARG A 84 17.34 -15.19 -3.83
C ARG A 84 17.37 -15.20 -2.29
N ILE A 85 16.36 -14.62 -1.66
CA ILE A 85 16.23 -14.54 -0.21
C ILE A 85 15.12 -15.53 0.16
N ASP A 86 15.49 -16.57 0.89
CA ASP A 86 14.60 -17.71 1.18
C ASP A 86 14.22 -17.79 2.66
N SER A 87 14.73 -16.88 3.49
CA SER A 87 14.48 -16.87 4.93
C SER A 87 14.46 -15.46 5.52
N TYR A 88 13.82 -15.33 6.68
CA TYR A 88 13.81 -14.07 7.44
C TYR A 88 15.22 -13.71 7.94
N ASP A 89 16.07 -14.70 8.26
CA ASP A 89 17.46 -14.48 8.66
C ASP A 89 18.28 -13.88 7.51
N ASP A 90 18.08 -14.34 6.27
CA ASP A 90 18.72 -13.76 5.09
C ASP A 90 18.22 -12.33 4.85
N LEU A 91 16.92 -12.08 5.04
CA LEU A 91 16.32 -10.75 4.94
C LEU A 91 16.93 -9.78 5.97
N TYR A 92 17.14 -10.25 7.19
CA TYR A 92 17.84 -9.51 8.25
C TYR A 92 19.30 -9.25 7.87
N ALA A 93 20.01 -10.25 7.35
CA ALA A 93 21.42 -10.15 6.98
C ALA A 93 21.70 -9.12 5.87
N ILE A 94 20.74 -8.89 4.97
CA ILE A 94 20.86 -7.88 3.91
C ILE A 94 20.48 -6.46 4.39
N GLY A 95 20.15 -6.31 5.66
CA GLY A 95 19.82 -5.03 6.29
C GLY A 95 18.44 -4.48 5.88
N PHE A 96 17.51 -5.32 5.42
CA PHE A 96 16.19 -4.86 4.95
C PHE A 96 15.45 -4.02 5.99
N LEU A 97 15.49 -4.45 7.26
CA LEU A 97 14.79 -3.76 8.36
C LEU A 97 15.36 -2.36 8.62
N ASP A 98 16.65 -2.12 8.35
CA ASP A 98 17.27 -0.81 8.53
C ASP A 98 16.68 0.25 7.60
N TYR A 99 16.05 -0.16 6.49
CA TYR A 99 15.41 0.76 5.54
C TYR A 99 14.04 1.25 6.01
N LEU A 100 13.40 0.57 6.97
CA LEU A 100 12.10 0.96 7.50
C LEU A 100 12.15 2.36 8.12
N ASP A 101 13.28 2.69 8.74
CA ASP A 101 13.49 3.97 9.43
C ASP A 101 14.08 5.08 8.54
N ARG A 102 14.35 4.79 7.24
CA ARG A 102 14.98 5.74 6.32
C ARG A 102 14.01 6.72 5.65
N GLY A 103 12.71 6.64 5.97
CA GLY A 103 11.70 7.59 5.51
C GLY A 103 11.42 7.57 4.00
N GLY A 104 11.64 6.43 3.34
CA GLY A 104 11.35 6.20 1.92
C GLY A 104 10.19 5.23 1.70
N ILE A 105 9.96 4.87 0.45
CA ILE A 105 9.09 3.78 0.03
C ILE A 105 9.94 2.53 -0.14
N ILE A 106 9.56 1.43 0.50
CA ILE A 106 10.12 0.13 0.17
C ILE A 106 9.25 -0.51 -0.90
N ALA A 107 9.85 -0.99 -1.98
CA ALA A 107 9.17 -1.72 -3.04
C ALA A 107 9.90 -3.05 -3.26
N ALA A 108 9.37 -4.13 -2.69
CA ALA A 108 10.02 -5.44 -2.64
C ALA A 108 9.40 -6.43 -3.62
N GLU A 109 10.16 -6.83 -4.64
CA GLU A 109 9.80 -7.93 -5.52
C GLU A 109 10.04 -9.29 -4.85
N TRP A 110 9.21 -10.28 -5.20
CA TRP A 110 9.31 -11.65 -4.66
C TRP A 110 9.07 -11.73 -3.15
N SER A 111 8.22 -10.85 -2.65
CA SER A 111 7.84 -10.83 -1.24
C SER A 111 7.23 -12.14 -0.74
N GLU A 112 6.65 -12.94 -1.64
CA GLU A 112 6.10 -14.27 -1.37
C GLU A 112 7.15 -15.31 -0.94
N ASN A 113 8.44 -15.07 -1.21
CA ASN A 113 9.52 -15.97 -0.79
C ASN A 113 9.76 -15.93 0.73
N ILE A 114 9.36 -14.84 1.40
CA ILE A 114 9.55 -14.67 2.83
C ILE A 114 8.23 -14.91 3.55
N GLU A 115 8.07 -16.13 4.09
CA GLU A 115 6.90 -16.48 4.88
C GLU A 115 6.73 -15.54 6.09
N GLY A 116 5.52 -15.03 6.30
CA GLY A 116 5.21 -14.16 7.45
C GLY A 116 5.67 -12.70 7.32
N LEU A 117 6.33 -12.31 6.22
CA LEU A 117 6.87 -10.95 6.06
C LEU A 117 5.83 -9.85 6.24
N GLU A 118 4.65 -10.04 5.67
CA GLU A 118 3.57 -9.07 5.78
C GLU A 118 3.08 -8.89 7.22
N GLN A 119 2.93 -9.99 7.97
CA GLN A 119 2.49 -9.97 9.37
C GLN A 119 3.53 -9.27 10.26
N GLU A 120 4.81 -9.57 10.02
CA GLU A 120 5.91 -8.97 10.74
C GLU A 120 5.99 -7.46 10.50
N LEU A 121 5.86 -7.02 9.24
CA LEU A 121 5.85 -5.61 8.90
C LEU A 121 4.60 -4.87 9.41
N ALA A 122 3.46 -5.56 9.50
CA ALA A 122 2.20 -5.01 9.98
C ALA A 122 2.19 -4.75 11.50
N GLY A 123 3.19 -5.24 12.24
CA GLY A 123 3.34 -4.98 13.67
C GLY A 123 3.52 -3.49 14.01
N ASP A 124 3.91 -2.66 13.04
CA ASP A 124 3.96 -1.20 13.18
C ASP A 124 2.79 -0.53 12.45
N SER A 125 1.83 -0.02 13.24
CA SER A 125 0.63 0.64 12.72
C SER A 125 0.85 2.01 12.05
N SER A 126 2.08 2.53 12.04
CA SER A 126 2.41 3.84 11.44
C SER A 126 2.59 3.80 9.91
N ARG A 127 2.68 2.61 9.32
CA ARG A 127 2.97 2.39 7.90
C ARG A 127 1.85 1.63 7.20
N THR A 128 1.61 1.97 5.93
CA THR A 128 0.71 1.19 5.07
C THR A 128 1.52 0.11 4.34
N ILE A 129 0.99 -1.11 4.34
CA ILE A 129 1.53 -2.21 3.54
C ILE A 129 0.57 -2.46 2.39
N MET A 130 1.04 -2.27 1.16
CA MET A 130 0.30 -2.61 -0.04
C MET A 130 0.87 -3.86 -0.69
N LYS A 131 0.02 -4.85 -0.86
CA LYS A 131 0.33 -6.07 -1.59
C LYS A 131 -0.18 -5.94 -3.03
N ILE A 132 0.71 -6.10 -3.99
CA ILE A 132 0.40 -5.99 -5.42
C ILE A 132 0.76 -7.30 -6.10
N ARG A 133 -0.27 -8.05 -6.50
CA ARG A 133 -0.10 -9.28 -7.29
C ARG A 133 -0.32 -9.00 -8.77
N ILE A 134 0.64 -9.40 -9.60
CA ILE A 134 0.59 -9.20 -11.05
C ILE A 134 0.52 -10.57 -11.75
N GLU A 135 -0.58 -10.81 -12.47
CA GLU A 135 -0.85 -12.08 -13.17
C GLU A 135 -0.83 -11.84 -14.70
N LYS A 136 -0.19 -12.73 -15.46
CA LYS A 136 -0.29 -12.73 -16.93
C LYS A 136 -1.61 -13.36 -17.34
N THR A 137 -2.48 -12.61 -18.02
CA THR A 137 -3.77 -13.11 -18.53
C THR A 137 -3.82 -13.21 -20.06
N GLY A 138 -2.81 -12.68 -20.74
CA GLY A 138 -2.61 -12.80 -22.17
C GLY A 138 -1.18 -12.37 -22.55
N GLU A 139 -0.89 -12.30 -23.83
CA GLU A 139 0.43 -11.90 -24.33
C GLU A 139 0.86 -10.54 -23.76
N ASN A 140 0.01 -9.53 -23.95
CA ASN A 140 0.23 -8.16 -23.46
C ASN A 140 -0.71 -7.74 -22.32
N GLU A 141 -1.57 -8.65 -21.84
CA GLU A 141 -2.51 -8.35 -20.77
C GLU A 141 -2.00 -8.83 -19.41
N ARG A 142 -2.14 -7.96 -18.41
CA ARG A 142 -1.89 -8.24 -17.00
C ARG A 142 -3.14 -7.92 -16.19
N ARG A 143 -3.45 -8.79 -15.25
CA ARG A 143 -4.37 -8.50 -14.14
C ARG A 143 -3.52 -8.09 -12.94
N ILE A 144 -3.78 -6.91 -12.40
CA ILE A 144 -3.07 -6.36 -11.24
C ILE A 144 -4.08 -6.27 -10.10
N LYS A 145 -3.84 -7.03 -9.04
CA LYS A 145 -4.66 -7.02 -7.82
C LYS A 145 -3.90 -6.26 -6.74
N VAL A 146 -4.52 -5.22 -6.21
CA VAL A 146 -3.95 -4.39 -5.16
C VAL A 146 -4.77 -4.58 -3.90
N ARG A 147 -4.10 -4.96 -2.82
CA ARG A 147 -4.67 -5.05 -1.46
C ARG A 147 -3.86 -4.15 -0.55
N GLY A 148 -4.50 -3.21 0.13
CA GLY A 148 -3.84 -2.45 1.20
C GLY A 148 -4.20 -3.05 2.54
N HIS A 149 -3.22 -3.33 3.40
CA HIS A 149 -3.47 -3.49 4.83
C HIS A 149 -3.46 -2.13 5.46
N ILE A 150 -4.65 -1.63 5.78
CA ILE A 150 -4.79 -0.42 6.58
C ILE A 150 -4.80 -0.85 8.04
N VAL A 151 -3.75 -0.49 8.76
CA VAL A 151 -3.69 -0.67 10.21
C VAL A 151 -4.09 0.64 10.86
N CYS A 152 -4.97 0.57 11.86
CA CYS A 152 -5.33 1.72 12.67
C CYS A 152 -4.09 2.22 13.43
N PRO A 153 -3.62 3.45 13.18
CA PRO A 153 -2.43 4.01 13.82
C PRO A 153 -2.63 4.31 15.31
N LEU A 154 -3.88 4.27 15.80
CA LEU A 154 -4.21 4.53 17.20
C LEU A 154 -4.22 3.26 18.06
N CYS A 155 -4.57 2.11 17.48
CA CYS A 155 -4.77 0.88 18.25
C CYS A 155 -4.20 -0.39 17.61
N GLY A 156 -3.61 -0.32 16.42
CA GLY A 156 -3.04 -1.48 15.72
C GLY A 156 -4.06 -2.45 15.10
N SER A 157 -5.37 -2.17 15.19
CA SER A 157 -6.40 -3.01 14.56
C SER A 157 -6.35 -2.87 13.05
N ASN A 158 -6.45 -4.00 12.34
CA ASN A 158 -6.60 -4.07 10.88
C ASN A 158 -8.07 -4.24 10.45
N GLU A 159 -9.02 -4.18 11.38
CA GLU A 159 -10.45 -4.19 11.06
C GLU A 159 -10.89 -2.77 10.74
N ILE A 160 -10.59 -2.33 9.52
CA ILE A 160 -10.99 -1.02 9.01
C ILE A 160 -12.18 -1.21 8.07
N SER A 161 -13.28 -0.52 8.31
CA SER A 161 -14.38 -0.48 7.36
C SER A 161 -14.42 0.83 6.60
N ARG A 162 -14.98 0.80 5.39
CA ARG A 162 -15.37 1.95 4.58
C ARG A 162 -16.89 2.03 4.53
N ALA A 163 -17.45 3.22 4.67
CA ALA A 163 -18.88 3.47 4.53
C ALA A 163 -19.14 4.86 3.92
N VAL A 164 -20.39 5.11 3.51
CA VAL A 164 -20.87 6.44 3.10
C VAL A 164 -21.79 6.98 4.19
N VAL A 165 -21.61 8.24 4.56
CA VAL A 165 -22.50 8.93 5.50
C VAL A 165 -23.68 9.53 4.74
N LYS A 166 -24.89 8.99 4.92
CA LYS A 166 -26.11 9.34 4.16
C LYS A 166 -26.38 10.85 4.07
N GLN A 167 -26.26 11.56 5.19
CA GLN A 167 -26.56 12.99 5.25
C GLN A 167 -25.57 13.87 4.47
N THR A 168 -24.34 13.40 4.25
CA THR A 168 -23.26 14.20 3.63
C THR A 168 -22.83 13.67 2.28
N GLY A 169 -23.01 12.38 2.02
CA GLY A 169 -22.40 11.68 0.88
C GLY A 169 -20.91 11.40 1.05
N ASP A 170 -20.28 11.84 2.15
CA ASP A 170 -18.86 11.63 2.41
C ASP A 170 -18.56 10.14 2.57
N THR A 171 -17.48 9.69 1.94
CA THR A 171 -16.87 8.39 2.24
C THR A 171 -16.04 8.51 3.52
N VAL A 172 -16.28 7.63 4.48
CA VAL A 172 -15.52 7.53 5.72
C VAL A 172 -14.90 6.14 5.86
N ARG A 173 -13.78 6.08 6.59
CA ARG A 173 -13.13 4.87 7.07
C ARG A 173 -13.22 4.81 8.58
N ILE A 174 -13.51 3.66 9.14
CA ILE A 174 -13.77 3.49 10.57
C ILE A 174 -12.97 2.30 11.06
N CYS A 175 -12.17 2.50 12.10
CA CYS A 175 -11.56 1.38 12.81
C CYS A 175 -12.61 0.73 13.72
N GLU A 176 -12.89 -0.55 13.50
CA GLU A 176 -13.85 -1.31 14.31
C GLU A 176 -13.33 -1.57 15.73
N GLY A 177 -12.00 -1.59 15.91
CA GLY A 177 -11.38 -1.81 17.22
C GLY A 177 -11.48 -0.62 18.17
N CYS A 178 -11.29 0.62 17.69
CA CYS A 178 -11.27 1.83 18.55
C CYS A 178 -12.30 2.91 18.18
N GLY A 179 -13.06 2.74 17.10
CA GLY A 179 -14.07 3.71 16.65
C GLY A 179 -13.52 4.97 16.01
N ALA A 180 -12.21 5.04 15.78
CA ALA A 180 -11.59 6.14 15.08
C ALA A 180 -12.08 6.21 13.63
N LEU A 181 -12.29 7.43 13.15
CA LEU A 181 -12.88 7.74 11.86
C LEU A 181 -11.95 8.65 11.05
N TRP A 182 -11.86 8.37 9.75
CA TRP A 182 -11.12 9.16 8.78
C TRP A 182 -11.98 9.41 7.54
N THR A 183 -11.98 10.63 7.02
CA THR A 183 -12.57 10.93 5.70
C THR A 183 -11.57 10.72 4.58
N GLU A 184 -10.28 10.83 4.89
CA GLU A 184 -9.21 10.66 3.91
C GLU A 184 -8.99 9.18 3.55
N PRO A 185 -8.55 8.88 2.32
CA PRO A 185 -8.02 7.58 1.93
C PRO A 185 -6.93 7.05 2.83
N ARG A 186 -6.08 7.97 3.28
CA ARG A 186 -4.95 7.65 4.13
C ARG A 186 -5.28 7.89 5.59
N ILE A 187 -5.14 6.86 6.39
CA ILE A 187 -5.37 6.85 7.83
C ILE A 187 -4.04 7.18 8.54
N SER A 188 -4.06 8.15 9.44
CA SER A 188 -2.94 8.52 10.33
C SER A 188 -3.49 8.99 11.69
N ALA A 189 -2.64 9.03 12.72
CA ALA A 189 -3.08 9.51 14.04
C ALA A 189 -3.61 10.96 13.96
N ASP A 190 -2.94 11.81 13.17
CA ASP A 190 -3.20 13.25 13.09
C ASP A 190 -4.48 13.66 12.34
N ASN A 191 -5.01 12.77 11.48
CA ASN A 191 -6.24 13.04 10.71
C ASN A 191 -7.42 12.17 11.17
N SER A 192 -7.32 11.59 12.37
CA SER A 192 -8.38 10.80 12.98
C SER A 192 -9.38 11.68 13.74
N THR A 193 -10.62 11.22 13.83
CA THR A 193 -11.67 11.77 14.68
C THR A 193 -12.60 10.66 15.18
N THR A 194 -13.73 11.00 15.80
CA THR A 194 -14.81 10.04 16.10
C THR A 194 -16.02 10.33 15.22
N PHE A 195 -16.89 9.34 15.01
CA PHE A 195 -18.14 9.55 14.27
C PHE A 195 -19.00 10.67 14.87
N ALA A 196 -19.09 10.74 16.20
CA ALA A 196 -19.82 11.80 16.89
C ALA A 196 -19.25 13.19 16.57
N HIS A 197 -17.93 13.37 16.75
CA HIS A 197 -17.28 14.65 16.47
C HIS A 197 -17.36 15.04 14.99
N TYR A 198 -17.22 14.07 14.08
CA TYR A 198 -17.41 14.28 12.65
C TYR A 198 -18.79 14.85 12.32
N MET A 199 -19.86 14.27 12.87
CA MET A 199 -21.24 14.73 12.63
C MET A 199 -21.49 16.10 13.26
N GLU A 200 -21.09 16.29 14.52
CA GLU A 200 -21.25 17.54 15.25
C GLU A 200 -20.52 18.71 14.57
N SER A 201 -19.31 18.48 14.04
CA SER A 201 -18.54 19.48 13.29
C SER A 201 -19.26 19.98 12.03
N ARG A 202 -20.24 19.24 11.52
CA ARG A 202 -21.09 19.57 10.36
C ARG A 202 -22.50 20.01 10.76
N GLY A 203 -22.77 20.16 12.06
CA GLY A 203 -24.10 20.52 12.57
C GLY A 203 -25.14 19.41 12.42
N LEU A 204 -24.71 18.15 12.41
CA LEU A 204 -25.55 16.97 12.20
C LEU A 204 -25.66 16.10 13.46
N ASN A 205 -26.72 15.30 13.55
CA ASN A 205 -26.94 14.39 14.67
C ASN A 205 -26.27 13.02 14.42
N PRO A 206 -25.50 12.47 15.37
CA PRO A 206 -24.70 11.26 15.16
C PRO A 206 -25.51 9.97 15.38
N TYR A 207 -26.48 9.71 14.51
CA TYR A 207 -27.20 8.44 14.54
C TYR A 207 -26.41 7.33 13.83
N TRP A 208 -26.24 6.17 14.46
CA TRP A 208 -25.45 5.06 13.89
C TRP A 208 -26.03 4.47 12.59
N ASN A 209 -27.32 4.66 12.33
CA ASN A 209 -27.98 4.25 11.09
C ASN A 209 -27.70 5.17 9.89
N GLU A 210 -26.85 6.19 10.07
CA GLU A 210 -26.41 7.11 9.01
C GLU A 210 -25.29 6.56 8.13
N LEU A 211 -24.67 5.44 8.52
CA LEU A 211 -23.69 4.74 7.70
C LEU A 211 -24.38 3.75 6.76
N GLU A 212 -24.04 3.79 5.48
CA GLU A 212 -24.47 2.80 4.49
C GLU A 212 -23.32 2.28 3.64
N GLY A 213 -23.55 1.14 2.97
CA GLY A 213 -22.55 0.53 2.09
C GLY A 213 -21.28 0.10 2.81
N LYS A 214 -21.39 -0.34 4.08
CA LYS A 214 -20.24 -0.77 4.89
C LYS A 214 -19.50 -1.94 4.22
N GLN A 215 -18.21 -1.78 3.99
CA GLN A 215 -17.28 -2.76 3.41
C GLN A 215 -16.01 -2.79 4.26
N TYR A 216 -15.33 -3.94 4.39
CA TYR A 216 -14.06 -4.02 5.12
C TYR A 216 -12.90 -3.79 4.14
N LEU A 217 -11.90 -3.01 4.55
CA LEU A 217 -10.72 -2.68 3.74
C LEU A 217 -9.56 -3.61 4.03
#